data_AF-A0A4S8MFM4-F1
#
_entry.id   AF-A0A4S8MFM4-F1
#
_cell.length_a   1.000
_cell.length_b   1.000
_cell.length_c   1.000
_cell.angle_alpha   90.00
_cell.angle_beta   90.00
_cell.angle_gamma   90.00
#
_symmetry.space_group_name_H-M   'P 1'
#
loop_
_entity.id
_entity.type
_entity.pdbx_description
1 polymer ?
#
loop_
_entity_poly.entity_id
_entity_poly.type
_entity_poly.pdbx_seq_one_letter_code
_entity_poly.pdbx_strand_id
1 'polypeptide(L)'
;MVYNSKQSDPQVQLNLSSCRLKPKYFDGTMTHPYCSKRCAPTGTKSSKASSNASSTPTNTANCDVYHDSTASRHDSLQFCHIRPKYSGHNFCSRTCAQKAGSQSLSKSNGGPRGLCHAPGCQKPAHIDPDGSSAELVETICLLCRKAPKLAKSHFCSQNCRDEAEKKGPMILEVPIGHVTFKDVADQFKASWRHPNTHCPAVKQVYKILAPQAQLASYNAYRASVEARGQFVSAGRHPGNENRRWHGTRRECNLGDKGHTQFCSSQTCSLCCIVRTSFDLSSFGKGTGWGRFGRGIYTSSTSSKSNDYSRNEGCKSPLKAILLNKVVVGKGHKLTSNHETLTAPPNGCDSVLGEKGGTLNYDQ
;
A
#
# COMPACT_ATOMS: atom_id res chain seq x y z
N MET A 1 -6.89 -11.68 0.39
CA MET A 1 -5.46 -11.75 0.75
C MET A 1 -5.28 -12.86 1.77
N VAL A 2 -4.17 -13.60 1.71
CA VAL A 2 -3.92 -14.75 2.60
C VAL A 2 -2.51 -14.63 3.24
N TYR A 3 -2.39 -14.83 4.56
CA TYR A 3 -1.15 -14.62 5.35
C TYR A 3 -0.94 -15.69 6.43
N ASN A 4 0.29 -15.92 6.89
CA ASN A 4 0.62 -16.90 7.93
C ASN A 4 0.65 -16.26 9.33
N SER A 5 -0.01 -16.84 10.34
CA SER A 5 -0.10 -16.28 11.70
C SER A 5 0.86 -16.88 12.74
N LYS A 6 1.82 -17.75 12.38
CA LYS A 6 2.76 -18.32 13.36
C LYS A 6 4.21 -18.38 12.86
N GLN A 7 5.10 -17.60 13.47
CA GLN A 7 6.46 -17.99 13.88
C GLN A 7 7.14 -16.84 14.65
N SER A 8 7.87 -17.22 15.69
CA SER A 8 8.66 -16.41 16.61
C SER A 8 10.15 -16.55 16.28
N ASP A 9 10.86 -15.45 16.02
CA ASP A 9 12.33 -15.29 16.18
C ASP A 9 12.74 -13.79 16.02
N PRO A 10 13.97 -13.34 16.39
CA PRO A 10 14.13 -12.13 17.17
C PRO A 10 14.63 -10.91 16.39
N GLN A 11 14.29 -9.74 16.95
CA GLN A 11 15.00 -8.44 16.91
C GLN A 11 15.77 -8.06 15.64
N VAL A 12 15.23 -7.12 14.85
CA VAL A 12 16.03 -6.21 14.01
C VAL A 12 15.53 -4.78 14.13
N GLN A 13 16.49 -3.88 14.38
CA GLN A 13 16.40 -2.47 14.72
C GLN A 13 15.59 -1.63 13.72
N LEU A 14 14.81 -0.71 14.29
CA LEU A 14 14.18 0.42 13.62
C LEU A 14 15.25 1.38 13.07
N ASN A 15 15.19 1.70 11.78
CA ASN A 15 15.76 2.94 11.25
C ASN A 15 14.74 3.67 10.36
N LEU A 16 14.45 4.91 10.77
CA LEU A 16 13.51 5.86 10.17
C LEU A 16 14.10 6.48 8.89
N SER A 17 13.25 6.66 7.88
CA SER A 17 13.28 7.89 7.07
C SER A 17 11.91 8.14 6.40
N SER A 18 11.36 9.34 6.68
CA SER A 18 10.30 10.04 5.93
C SER A 18 8.87 9.46 5.96
N CYS A 19 8.22 9.58 7.12
CA CYS A 19 6.78 9.37 7.28
C CYS A 19 5.98 10.54 6.64
N ARG A 20 5.40 10.35 5.44
CA ARG A 20 4.53 11.32 4.74
C ARG A 20 3.07 11.31 5.25
N LEU A 21 2.87 11.19 6.57
CA LEU A 21 1.53 11.01 7.16
C LEU A 21 1.09 12.14 8.12
N LYS A 22 1.88 13.21 8.29
CA LYS A 22 1.51 14.40 9.08
C LYS A 22 2.01 15.70 8.42
N PRO A 23 1.31 16.84 8.58
CA PRO A 23 1.79 18.16 8.14
C PRO A 23 3.12 18.54 8.81
N LYS A 24 3.89 19.39 8.15
CA LYS A 24 5.11 19.99 8.71
C LYS A 24 4.79 20.78 9.98
N TYR A 25 5.64 20.70 11.00
CA TYR A 25 5.43 21.39 12.27
C TYR A 25 5.72 22.88 12.12
N PHE A 26 4.76 23.73 12.51
CA PHE A 26 4.92 25.20 12.57
C PHE A 26 4.98 25.64 14.03
N ASP A 27 6.03 26.37 14.40
CA ASP A 27 6.26 26.79 15.79
C ASP A 27 5.75 28.20 16.12
N GLY A 28 5.05 28.83 15.16
CA GLY A 28 4.59 30.23 15.26
C GLY A 28 5.48 31.22 14.49
N THR A 29 6.67 30.81 14.06
CA THR A 29 7.62 31.67 13.32
C THR A 29 8.22 30.99 12.09
N MET A 30 8.47 29.67 12.14
CA MET A 30 9.07 28.92 11.04
C MET A 30 8.42 27.53 10.91
N THR A 31 8.37 27.04 9.67
CA THR A 31 7.90 25.68 9.36
C THR A 31 9.08 24.72 9.28
N HIS A 32 9.08 23.69 10.13
CA HIS A 32 10.16 22.72 10.26
C HIS A 32 9.92 21.45 9.42
N PRO A 33 10.97 20.75 8.94
CA PRO A 33 10.84 19.56 8.09
C PRO A 33 10.38 18.29 8.84
N TYR A 34 10.10 18.38 10.15
CA TYR A 34 9.62 17.30 11.01
C TYR A 34 8.19 17.57 11.48
N CYS A 35 7.47 16.54 11.94
CA CYS A 35 6.04 16.63 12.26
C CYS A 35 5.71 17.02 13.72
N SER A 36 6.71 17.08 14.61
CA SER A 36 6.58 17.61 15.98
C SER A 36 7.94 17.90 16.60
N LYS A 37 8.03 18.72 17.66
CA LYS A 37 9.29 18.97 18.39
C LYS A 37 10.01 17.69 18.86
N ARG A 38 9.27 16.61 19.15
CA ARG A 38 9.84 15.29 19.51
C ARG A 38 10.50 14.57 18.35
N CYS A 39 10.23 14.98 17.11
CA CYS A 39 10.79 14.43 15.89
C CYS A 39 11.94 15.30 15.32
N ALA A 40 12.37 16.33 16.06
CA ALA A 40 13.53 17.13 15.69
C ALA A 40 14.81 16.30 15.94
N PRO A 41 15.80 16.33 15.03
CA PRO A 41 17.07 15.66 15.24
C PRO A 41 17.85 16.33 16.38
N THR A 42 18.19 15.56 17.41
CA THR A 42 19.11 16.01 18.48
C THR A 42 20.55 15.93 17.96
N GLY A 43 21.00 17.01 17.32
CA GLY A 43 22.40 17.22 16.98
C GLY A 43 23.18 17.78 18.18
N THR A 44 24.34 17.18 18.43
CA THR A 44 25.36 17.47 19.45
C THR A 44 25.86 18.92 19.47
N LYS A 45 26.28 19.38 20.66
CA LYS A 45 26.82 20.72 20.94
C LYS A 45 28.29 20.88 20.48
N SER A 46 28.66 22.16 20.31
CA SER A 46 29.99 22.82 20.26
C SER A 46 30.29 23.45 18.88
N SER A 47 30.75 24.69 18.71
CA SER A 47 31.04 25.84 19.59
C SER A 47 31.28 27.07 18.68
N LYS A 48 31.16 28.29 19.24
CA LYS A 48 31.26 29.61 18.57
C LYS A 48 32.60 29.88 17.84
N ALA A 49 32.54 30.61 16.72
CA ALA A 49 33.35 31.82 16.46
C ALA A 49 32.82 32.60 15.24
N SER A 50 32.75 33.93 15.37
CA SER A 50 32.32 34.90 14.35
C SER A 50 33.48 35.31 13.42
N SER A 51 33.19 35.61 12.15
CA SER A 51 33.34 36.94 11.51
C SER A 51 33.60 36.89 9.98
N ASN A 52 32.82 37.74 9.30
CA ASN A 52 32.88 38.42 8.00
C ASN A 52 33.86 38.08 6.85
N ALA A 53 33.26 38.23 5.65
CA ALA A 53 33.74 38.87 4.41
C ALA A 53 34.50 38.04 3.34
N SER A 54 33.78 37.86 2.22
CA SER A 54 34.11 38.14 0.82
C SER A 54 35.45 37.76 0.17
N SER A 55 35.30 37.27 -1.07
CA SER A 55 36.19 37.29 -2.24
C SER A 55 36.93 35.99 -2.62
N THR A 56 36.67 35.59 -3.87
CA THR A 56 37.43 34.71 -4.79
C THR A 56 38.75 35.45 -5.18
N PRO A 57 39.80 34.86 -5.82
CA PRO A 57 39.79 33.66 -6.67
C PRO A 57 41.10 32.80 -6.72
N THR A 58 41.13 31.89 -7.71
CA THR A 58 42.28 31.33 -8.46
C THR A 58 42.93 29.99 -8.08
N ASN A 59 43.09 29.19 -9.16
CA ASN A 59 43.85 27.96 -9.36
C ASN A 59 45.29 28.02 -8.85
N THR A 60 45.81 26.90 -8.33
CA THR A 60 46.97 26.19 -8.93
C THR A 60 47.17 24.82 -8.28
N ALA A 61 47.75 23.91 -9.07
CA ALA A 61 48.12 22.54 -8.73
C ALA A 61 49.17 22.46 -7.61
N ASN A 62 49.20 21.36 -6.84
CA ASN A 62 50.25 20.36 -6.98
C ASN A 62 49.93 19.08 -6.21
N CYS A 63 50.53 18.01 -6.71
CA CYS A 63 50.51 16.63 -6.24
C CYS A 63 51.22 16.51 -4.89
N ASP A 64 50.81 15.56 -4.04
CA ASP A 64 51.76 14.69 -3.36
C ASP A 64 51.12 13.38 -2.93
N VAL A 65 51.86 12.32 -3.21
CA VAL A 65 51.56 10.92 -3.00
C VAL A 65 51.90 10.56 -1.56
N TYR A 66 50.94 10.01 -0.82
CA TYR A 66 51.23 9.09 0.27
C TYR A 66 50.28 7.90 0.16
N HIS A 67 50.86 6.73 -0.13
CA HIS A 67 50.20 5.45 0.01
C HIS A 67 50.02 5.16 1.50
N ASP A 68 48.78 4.94 1.95
CA ASP A 68 48.54 4.00 3.04
C ASP A 68 47.31 3.15 2.74
N SER A 69 47.45 1.88 3.03
CA SER A 69 46.76 0.75 2.45
C SER A 69 45.88 0.10 3.50
N THR A 70 44.69 0.64 3.77
CA THR A 70 43.62 -0.14 4.42
C THR A 70 42.24 0.30 3.93
N ALA A 71 41.47 -0.66 3.44
CA ALA A 71 40.20 -0.44 2.77
C ALA A 71 39.03 -0.22 3.74
N SER A 72 38.10 0.67 3.38
CA SER A 72 36.67 0.50 3.66
C SER A 72 35.86 1.09 2.53
N ARG A 73 35.22 0.20 1.76
CA ARG A 73 34.33 0.50 0.63
C ARG A 73 33.01 1.04 1.15
N HIS A 74 32.76 2.35 1.07
CA HIS A 74 31.42 2.90 0.94
C HIS A 74 31.51 4.33 0.39
N ASP A 75 31.04 4.50 -0.85
CA ASP A 75 30.37 5.68 -1.45
C ASP A 75 30.73 5.76 -2.95
N SER A 76 30.04 4.95 -3.76
CA SER A 76 30.25 4.88 -5.20
C SER A 76 29.80 6.17 -5.89
N LEU A 77 30.79 6.87 -6.44
CA LEU A 77 30.73 8.10 -7.24
C LEU A 77 29.86 7.94 -8.51
N GLN A 78 29.01 8.91 -8.85
CA GLN A 78 28.03 8.76 -9.95
C GLN A 78 28.30 9.58 -11.22
N PHE A 79 29.48 10.18 -11.44
CA PHE A 79 29.72 10.80 -12.76
C PHE A 79 31.17 10.96 -13.26
N CYS A 80 32.15 11.36 -12.44
CA CYS A 80 33.49 11.69 -12.98
C CYS A 80 34.68 10.90 -12.42
N HIS A 81 34.53 10.14 -11.33
CA HIS A 81 35.57 9.30 -10.69
C HIS A 81 36.95 9.92 -10.40
N ILE A 82 37.18 11.22 -10.65
CA ILE A 82 38.50 11.87 -10.58
C ILE A 82 38.64 12.76 -9.33
N ARG A 83 37.53 13.21 -8.71
CA ARG A 83 37.55 14.15 -7.56
C ARG A 83 36.47 13.84 -6.51
N PRO A 84 36.72 14.13 -5.21
CA PRO A 84 35.72 14.00 -4.15
C PRO A 84 34.53 14.95 -4.33
N LYS A 85 33.39 14.60 -3.72
CA LYS A 85 32.14 15.39 -3.77
C LYS A 85 32.36 16.77 -3.14
N TYR A 86 31.77 17.81 -3.73
CA TYR A 86 31.77 19.14 -3.11
C TYR A 86 30.81 19.14 -1.91
N SER A 87 31.25 19.66 -0.77
CA SER A 87 30.49 19.58 0.49
C SER A 87 29.06 20.10 0.31
N GLY A 88 28.07 19.27 0.65
CA GLY A 88 26.64 19.58 0.49
C GLY A 88 26.05 19.32 -0.91
N HIS A 89 26.83 18.81 -1.87
CA HIS A 89 26.38 18.55 -3.23
C HIS A 89 26.77 17.14 -3.73
N ASN A 90 25.93 16.55 -4.59
CA ASN A 90 26.15 15.21 -5.16
C ASN A 90 27.21 15.17 -6.27
N PHE A 91 27.80 16.31 -6.64
CA PHE A 91 28.75 16.44 -7.74
C PHE A 91 30.03 17.14 -7.27
N CYS A 92 31.17 16.80 -7.88
CA CYS A 92 32.46 17.40 -7.54
C CYS A 92 32.64 18.84 -8.07
N SER A 93 31.80 19.29 -9.00
CA SER A 93 31.85 20.64 -9.57
C SER A 93 30.53 21.06 -10.20
N ARG A 94 30.35 22.38 -10.38
CA ARG A 94 29.22 22.99 -11.09
C ARG A 94 29.12 22.52 -12.55
N THR A 95 30.28 22.29 -13.19
CA THR A 95 30.38 21.74 -14.54
C THR A 95 29.87 20.31 -14.62
N CYS A 96 30.18 19.46 -13.62
CA CYS A 96 29.65 18.11 -13.54
C CYS A 96 28.13 18.09 -13.26
N ALA A 97 27.63 19.03 -12.45
CA ALA A 97 26.19 19.19 -12.23
C ALA A 97 25.45 19.64 -13.51
N GLN A 98 26.04 20.54 -14.30
CA GLN A 98 25.46 20.99 -15.57
C GLN A 98 25.49 19.91 -16.66
N LYS A 99 26.55 19.08 -16.73
CA LYS A 99 26.62 17.92 -17.64
C LYS A 99 25.61 16.82 -17.24
N ALA A 100 25.37 16.63 -15.96
CA ALA A 100 24.32 15.72 -15.47
C ALA A 100 22.89 16.25 -15.75
N GLY A 101 22.67 17.56 -15.67
CA GLY A 101 21.38 18.19 -15.99
C GLY A 101 21.05 18.24 -17.48
N SER A 102 22.05 18.33 -18.35
CA SER A 102 21.88 18.38 -19.81
C SER A 102 21.64 17.00 -20.46
N GLN A 103 21.86 15.90 -19.75
CA GLN A 103 21.47 14.54 -20.20
C GLN A 103 20.04 14.14 -19.84
N SER A 104 19.29 14.96 -19.10
CA SER A 104 17.92 14.63 -18.64
C SER A 104 16.79 15.18 -19.52
N LEU A 105 17.08 15.74 -20.70
CA LEU A 105 16.08 16.17 -21.66
C LEU A 105 16.37 15.55 -23.03
N SER A 106 16.31 14.22 -23.09
CA SER A 106 15.91 13.54 -24.31
C SER A 106 14.76 12.60 -23.96
N LYS A 107 13.64 12.79 -24.66
CA LYS A 107 12.55 11.82 -24.71
C LYS A 107 13.17 10.46 -25.02
N SER A 108 13.14 9.52 -24.08
CA SER A 108 13.46 8.13 -24.39
C SER A 108 12.32 7.54 -25.22
N ASN A 109 12.42 7.74 -26.53
CA ASN A 109 11.97 6.70 -27.45
C ASN A 109 12.72 5.41 -27.10
N GLY A 110 11.97 4.31 -27.01
CA GLY A 110 12.42 3.05 -26.44
C GLY A 110 13.80 2.61 -26.91
N GLY A 111 14.66 2.25 -25.95
CA GLY A 111 15.83 1.43 -26.22
C GLY A 111 15.39 0.08 -26.84
N PRO A 112 16.30 -0.62 -27.53
CA PRO A 112 15.99 -1.90 -28.13
C PRO A 112 15.43 -2.84 -27.07
N ARG A 113 14.26 -3.44 -27.35
CA ARG A 113 13.62 -4.40 -26.46
C ARG A 113 14.64 -5.49 -26.11
N GLY A 114 14.91 -5.69 -24.81
CA GLY A 114 15.71 -6.81 -24.34
C GLY A 114 17.10 -6.50 -23.77
N LEU A 115 17.45 -5.23 -23.50
CA LEU A 115 18.70 -4.85 -22.80
C LEU A 115 18.43 -4.43 -21.35
N CYS A 116 19.41 -4.67 -20.47
CA CYS A 116 19.36 -4.29 -19.05
C CYS A 116 19.43 -2.75 -18.88
N HIS A 117 18.49 -2.16 -18.14
CA HIS A 117 18.43 -0.71 -17.89
C HIS A 117 19.45 -0.18 -16.86
N ALA A 118 20.36 -1.03 -16.33
CA ALA A 118 21.42 -0.55 -15.46
C ALA A 118 22.40 0.36 -16.24
N PRO A 119 22.79 1.54 -15.73
CA PRO A 119 23.71 2.44 -16.43
C PRO A 119 25.01 1.74 -16.82
N GLY A 120 25.32 1.72 -18.12
CA GLY A 120 26.51 1.06 -18.66
C GLY A 120 26.39 -0.46 -18.88
N CYS A 121 25.22 -1.07 -18.65
CA CYS A 121 25.00 -2.48 -18.89
C CYS A 121 24.54 -2.74 -20.33
N GLN A 122 25.31 -3.51 -21.09
CA GLN A 122 24.94 -3.96 -22.44
C GLN A 122 24.43 -5.41 -22.44
N LYS A 123 24.16 -5.98 -21.26
CA LYS A 123 23.68 -7.36 -21.14
C LYS A 123 22.19 -7.42 -21.49
N PRO A 124 21.70 -8.57 -21.98
CA PRO A 124 20.27 -8.79 -22.12
C PRO A 124 19.55 -8.56 -20.78
N ALA A 125 18.33 -8.03 -20.83
CA ALA A 125 17.47 -7.93 -19.66
C ALA A 125 17.30 -9.34 -19.06
N HIS A 126 17.44 -9.47 -17.73
CA HIS A 126 17.19 -10.75 -17.09
C HIS A 126 15.73 -11.15 -17.33
N ILE A 127 15.57 -12.29 -17.98
CA ILE A 127 14.29 -12.94 -18.19
C ILE A 127 14.22 -14.10 -17.21
N ASP A 128 13.18 -14.12 -16.39
CA ASP A 128 12.85 -15.21 -15.48
C ASP A 128 12.56 -16.50 -16.28
N PRO A 129 12.61 -17.70 -15.65
CA PRO A 129 12.32 -18.97 -16.33
C PRO A 129 10.96 -19.02 -17.03
N ASP A 130 10.03 -18.13 -16.68
CA ASP A 130 8.71 -17.98 -17.28
C ASP A 130 8.65 -17.01 -18.48
N GLY A 131 9.79 -16.44 -18.89
CA GLY A 131 9.86 -15.52 -20.03
C GLY A 131 9.59 -14.05 -19.69
N SER A 132 9.40 -13.70 -18.41
CA SER A 132 9.11 -12.33 -17.98
C SER A 132 10.35 -11.56 -17.51
N SER A 133 10.35 -10.23 -17.65
CA SER A 133 11.39 -9.35 -17.06
C SER A 133 10.87 -8.72 -15.76
N ALA A 134 11.77 -8.33 -14.85
CA ALA A 134 11.40 -7.76 -13.55
C ALA A 134 10.44 -6.56 -13.65
N GLU A 135 10.68 -5.62 -14.58
CA GLU A 135 9.80 -4.46 -14.81
C GLU A 135 8.41 -4.87 -15.33
N LEU A 136 8.37 -5.93 -16.17
CA LEU A 136 7.13 -6.47 -16.68
C LEU A 136 6.33 -7.13 -15.55
N VAL A 137 6.97 -7.93 -14.67
CA VAL A 137 6.31 -8.54 -13.50
C VAL A 137 5.70 -7.48 -12.57
N GLU A 138 6.42 -6.37 -12.36
CA GLU A 138 5.98 -5.29 -11.49
C GLU A 138 4.64 -4.68 -11.93
N THR A 139 4.38 -4.67 -13.24
CA THR A 139 3.21 -4.03 -13.82
C THR A 139 2.35 -4.94 -14.68
N ILE A 140 2.55 -6.26 -14.67
CA ILE A 140 1.88 -7.18 -15.59
C ILE A 140 0.35 -7.12 -15.47
N CYS A 141 -0.35 -7.13 -16.61
CA CYS A 141 -1.80 -7.28 -16.67
C CYS A 141 -2.24 -8.54 -15.92
N LEU A 142 -3.18 -8.38 -14.99
CA LEU A 142 -3.61 -9.49 -14.13
C LEU A 142 -4.42 -10.56 -14.86
N LEU A 143 -5.02 -10.24 -16.02
CA LEU A 143 -5.78 -11.21 -16.81
C LEU A 143 -4.88 -11.95 -17.81
N CYS A 144 -4.28 -11.21 -18.76
CA CYS A 144 -3.63 -11.85 -19.91
C CYS A 144 -2.18 -12.25 -19.66
N ARG A 145 -1.53 -11.69 -18.62
CA ARG A 145 -0.10 -11.91 -18.29
C ARG A 145 0.90 -11.58 -19.41
N LYS A 146 0.50 -10.82 -20.43
CA LYS A 146 1.30 -10.57 -21.64
C LYS A 146 1.86 -9.15 -21.78
N ALA A 147 1.24 -8.17 -21.12
CA ALA A 147 1.59 -6.77 -21.29
C ALA A 147 1.44 -6.00 -19.97
N PRO A 148 2.14 -4.86 -19.80
CA PRO A 148 1.94 -3.97 -18.66
C PRO A 148 0.50 -3.47 -18.55
N LYS A 149 0.03 -3.28 -17.33
CA LYS A 149 -1.25 -2.69 -16.99
C LYS A 149 -1.25 -1.20 -17.32
N LEU A 150 -2.44 -0.67 -17.61
CA LEU A 150 -2.63 0.78 -17.73
C LEU A 150 -2.48 1.46 -16.36
N ALA A 151 -2.04 2.72 -16.33
CA ALA A 151 -1.69 3.43 -15.09
C ALA A 151 -2.77 3.35 -13.98
N LYS A 152 -4.04 3.57 -14.33
CA LYS A 152 -5.19 3.52 -13.41
C LYS A 152 -5.98 2.21 -13.47
N SER A 153 -5.32 1.11 -13.83
CA SER A 153 -5.95 -0.20 -13.99
C SER A 153 -5.05 -1.32 -13.54
N HIS A 154 -5.65 -2.51 -13.42
CA HIS A 154 -4.94 -3.78 -13.26
C HIS A 154 -4.84 -4.57 -14.57
N PHE A 155 -5.28 -3.97 -15.68
CA PHE A 155 -5.37 -4.60 -16.99
C PHE A 155 -4.71 -3.74 -18.06
N CYS A 156 -4.18 -4.37 -19.10
CA CYS A 156 -3.45 -3.70 -20.20
C CYS A 156 -4.36 -3.03 -21.24
N SER A 157 -5.64 -3.40 -21.32
CA SER A 157 -6.58 -2.89 -22.30
C SER A 157 -8.02 -2.91 -21.78
N GLN A 158 -8.93 -2.26 -22.50
CA GLN A 158 -10.36 -2.35 -22.21
C GLN A 158 -10.88 -3.77 -22.41
N ASN A 159 -10.49 -4.46 -23.49
CA ASN A 159 -10.84 -5.87 -23.69
C ASN A 159 -10.43 -6.76 -22.50
N CYS A 160 -9.23 -6.59 -21.93
CA CYS A 160 -8.85 -7.37 -20.75
C CYS A 160 -9.67 -7.02 -19.51
N ARG A 161 -10.23 -5.81 -19.41
CA ARG A 161 -11.16 -5.46 -18.32
C ARG A 161 -12.50 -6.13 -18.55
N ASP A 162 -13.06 -5.98 -19.73
CA ASP A 162 -14.40 -6.48 -20.07
C ASP A 162 -14.43 -8.01 -19.98
N GLU A 163 -13.40 -8.69 -20.48
CA GLU A 163 -13.25 -10.14 -20.35
C GLU A 163 -13.11 -10.59 -18.90
N ALA A 164 -12.39 -9.82 -18.08
CA ALA A 164 -12.26 -10.10 -16.66
C ALA A 164 -13.62 -9.95 -15.95
N GLU A 165 -14.36 -8.88 -16.23
CA GLU A 165 -15.69 -8.62 -15.66
C GLU A 165 -16.71 -9.67 -16.10
N LYS A 166 -16.69 -10.08 -17.37
CA LYS A 166 -17.56 -11.14 -17.92
C LYS A 166 -17.33 -12.51 -17.26
N LYS A 167 -16.10 -12.81 -16.85
CA LYS A 167 -15.73 -14.08 -16.19
C LYS A 167 -15.99 -14.08 -14.67
N GLY A 168 -16.45 -12.96 -14.11
CA GLY A 168 -16.86 -12.90 -12.71
C GLY A 168 -18.06 -13.81 -12.39
N PRO A 169 -18.18 -14.34 -11.17
CA PRO A 169 -17.30 -14.14 -10.04
C PRO A 169 -16.03 -14.99 -10.17
N MET A 170 -14.86 -14.39 -9.95
CA MET A 170 -13.57 -15.11 -9.90
C MET A 170 -12.52 -14.33 -9.12
N ILE A 171 -11.40 -14.97 -8.83
CA ILE A 171 -10.22 -14.30 -8.28
C ILE A 171 -9.02 -14.42 -9.23
N LEU A 172 -8.31 -13.32 -9.44
CA LEU A 172 -7.06 -13.27 -10.17
C LEU A 172 -5.91 -13.15 -9.20
N GLU A 173 -4.91 -14.03 -9.33
CA GLU A 173 -3.67 -13.91 -8.56
C GLU A 173 -2.97 -12.58 -8.87
N VAL A 174 -2.43 -11.93 -7.85
CA VAL A 174 -1.54 -10.79 -8.01
C VAL A 174 -0.12 -11.29 -7.72
N PRO A 175 0.78 -11.32 -8.71
CA PRO A 175 2.11 -11.90 -8.55
C PRO A 175 2.89 -11.22 -7.42
N ILE A 176 3.71 -12.02 -6.72
CA ILE A 176 4.72 -11.50 -5.81
C ILE A 176 5.69 -10.67 -6.64
N GLY A 177 5.83 -9.37 -6.33
CA GLY A 177 6.59 -8.40 -7.13
C GLY A 177 5.72 -7.38 -7.86
N HIS A 178 4.44 -7.67 -8.11
CA HIS A 178 3.54 -6.72 -8.75
C HIS A 178 3.21 -5.53 -7.83
N VAL A 179 3.13 -4.31 -8.37
CA VAL A 179 2.85 -3.08 -7.58
C VAL A 179 1.58 -3.17 -6.74
N THR A 180 0.54 -3.85 -7.23
CA THR A 180 -0.71 -4.08 -6.48
C THR A 180 -0.51 -5.02 -5.29
N PHE A 181 0.39 -6.02 -5.40
CA PHE A 181 0.71 -6.87 -4.25
C PHE A 181 1.35 -6.02 -3.16
N LYS A 182 2.36 -5.22 -3.54
CA LYS A 182 3.05 -4.30 -2.63
C LYS A 182 2.08 -3.31 -1.97
N ASP A 183 1.23 -2.65 -2.75
CA ASP A 183 0.21 -1.69 -2.27
C ASP A 183 -0.68 -2.31 -1.17
N VAL A 184 -1.22 -3.50 -1.44
CA VAL A 184 -2.13 -4.19 -0.51
C VAL A 184 -1.39 -4.69 0.73
N ALA A 185 -0.18 -5.23 0.57
CA ALA A 185 0.64 -5.71 1.67
C ALA A 185 1.10 -4.56 2.59
N ASP A 186 1.50 -3.43 2.01
CA ASP A 186 1.88 -2.23 2.75
C ASP A 186 0.69 -1.65 3.51
N GLN A 187 -0.51 -1.60 2.88
CA GLN A 187 -1.74 -1.23 3.57
C GLN A 187 -2.04 -2.16 4.76
N PHE A 188 -1.92 -3.48 4.56
CA PHE A 188 -2.17 -4.45 5.63
C PHE A 188 -1.23 -4.22 6.81
N LYS A 189 0.07 -4.05 6.54
CA LYS A 189 1.09 -3.78 7.55
C LYS A 189 0.87 -2.45 8.26
N ALA A 190 0.61 -1.38 7.52
CA ALA A 190 0.38 -0.04 8.08
C ALA A 190 -0.92 0.06 8.89
N SER A 191 -1.87 -0.84 8.66
CA SER A 191 -3.13 -0.92 9.41
C SER A 191 -3.14 -2.01 10.50
N TRP A 192 -2.01 -2.69 10.73
CA TRP A 192 -1.86 -3.63 11.84
C TRP A 192 -1.55 -2.84 13.13
N ARG A 193 -2.56 -2.61 13.98
CA ARG A 193 -2.49 -1.61 15.06
C ARG A 193 -2.85 -2.13 16.45
N HIS A 194 -3.10 -3.43 16.60
CA HIS A 194 -3.24 -4.03 17.93
C HIS A 194 -1.87 -4.07 18.62
N PRO A 195 -1.71 -3.49 19.82
CA PRO A 195 -0.47 -3.53 20.56
C PRO A 195 -0.13 -4.99 20.93
N ASN A 196 1.15 -5.28 21.10
CA ASN A 196 1.66 -6.61 21.50
C ASN A 196 1.30 -7.75 20.55
N THR A 197 0.98 -7.45 19.29
CA THR A 197 0.74 -8.46 18.26
C THR A 197 1.75 -8.31 17.12
N HIS A 198 2.23 -9.45 16.60
CA HIS A 198 3.12 -9.45 15.44
C HIS A 198 2.30 -9.35 14.15
N CYS A 199 2.67 -8.42 13.27
CA CYS A 199 2.06 -8.31 11.94
C CYS A 199 2.53 -9.48 11.06
N PRO A 200 1.63 -10.36 10.60
CA PRO A 200 2.01 -11.52 9.82
C PRO A 200 2.45 -11.15 8.40
N ALA A 201 3.29 -11.99 7.81
CA ALA A 201 3.74 -11.83 6.43
C ALA A 201 2.62 -12.18 5.44
N VAL A 202 2.37 -11.28 4.49
CA VAL A 202 1.45 -11.49 3.36
C VAL A 202 2.03 -12.53 2.43
N LYS A 203 1.31 -13.63 2.20
CA LYS A 203 1.76 -14.71 1.31
C LYS A 203 1.15 -14.60 -0.07
N GLN A 204 -0.14 -14.24 -0.15
CA GLN A 204 -0.86 -14.14 -1.41
C GLN A 204 -1.81 -12.94 -1.44
N VAL A 205 -1.88 -12.28 -2.59
CA VAL A 205 -2.87 -11.24 -2.89
C VAL A 205 -3.65 -11.66 -4.13
N TYR A 206 -4.96 -11.51 -4.06
CA TYR A 206 -5.84 -11.79 -5.19
C TYR A 206 -6.75 -10.59 -5.44
N LYS A 207 -6.98 -10.28 -6.71
CA LYS A 207 -8.00 -9.34 -7.16
C LYS A 207 -9.31 -10.10 -7.35
N ILE A 208 -10.30 -9.77 -6.53
CA ILE A 208 -11.67 -10.25 -6.70
C ILE A 208 -12.33 -9.50 -7.86
N LEU A 209 -12.97 -10.27 -8.74
CA LEU A 209 -13.83 -9.78 -9.81
C LEU A 209 -15.26 -10.18 -9.46
N ALA A 210 -16.08 -9.18 -9.14
CA ALA A 210 -17.49 -9.38 -8.86
C ALA A 210 -18.27 -9.54 -10.17
N PRO A 211 -19.43 -10.21 -10.16
CA PRO A 211 -20.34 -10.21 -11.29
C PRO A 211 -20.73 -8.78 -11.71
N GLN A 212 -20.87 -8.55 -13.02
CA GLN A 212 -21.13 -7.23 -13.60
C GLN A 212 -22.34 -6.53 -12.95
N ALA A 213 -23.43 -7.27 -12.72
CA ALA A 213 -24.63 -6.73 -12.06
C ALA A 213 -24.36 -6.21 -10.64
N GLN A 214 -23.54 -6.92 -9.85
CA GLN A 214 -23.18 -6.47 -8.50
C GLN A 214 -22.29 -5.23 -8.52
N LEU A 215 -21.35 -5.17 -9.48
CA LEU A 215 -20.49 -4.00 -9.66
C LEU A 215 -21.31 -2.78 -10.11
N ALA A 216 -22.28 -2.97 -11.00
CA ALA A 216 -23.19 -1.91 -11.44
C ALA A 216 -24.02 -1.37 -10.27
N SER A 217 -24.64 -2.25 -9.47
CA SER A 217 -25.40 -1.86 -8.27
C SER A 217 -24.54 -1.10 -7.25
N TYR A 218 -23.30 -1.55 -7.02
CA TYR A 218 -22.35 -0.84 -6.16
C TYR A 218 -22.04 0.57 -6.68
N ASN A 219 -21.74 0.69 -7.98
CA ASN A 219 -21.39 1.97 -8.59
C ASN A 219 -22.59 2.94 -8.60
N ALA A 220 -23.79 2.45 -8.84
CA ALA A 220 -25.03 3.23 -8.77
C ALA A 220 -25.28 3.74 -7.35
N TYR A 221 -25.12 2.89 -6.32
CA TYR A 221 -25.23 3.31 -4.93
C TYR A 221 -24.17 4.36 -4.56
N ARG A 222 -22.90 4.16 -4.96
CA ARG A 222 -21.85 5.14 -4.72
C ARG A 222 -22.15 6.48 -5.37
N ALA A 223 -22.66 6.48 -6.60
CA ALA A 223 -23.04 7.70 -7.31
C ALA A 223 -24.22 8.41 -6.64
N SER A 224 -25.22 7.70 -6.14
CA SER A 224 -26.35 8.30 -5.43
C SER A 224 -25.91 8.92 -4.09
N VAL A 225 -25.00 8.28 -3.35
CA VAL A 225 -24.39 8.82 -2.13
C VAL A 225 -23.55 10.06 -2.44
N GLU A 226 -22.79 10.06 -3.54
CA GLU A 226 -22.05 11.25 -4.00
C GLU A 226 -22.99 12.40 -4.35
N ALA A 227 -24.06 12.15 -5.10
CA ALA A 227 -24.99 13.19 -5.55
C ALA A 227 -25.62 13.97 -4.38
N ARG A 228 -25.90 13.29 -3.27
CA ARG A 228 -26.50 13.90 -2.07
C ARG A 228 -25.47 14.43 -1.05
N GLY A 229 -24.24 13.93 -1.07
CA GLY A 229 -23.21 14.27 -0.08
C GLY A 229 -22.07 15.16 -0.58
N GLN A 230 -21.90 15.27 -1.90
CA GLN A 230 -20.89 16.10 -2.58
C GLN A 230 -19.48 15.92 -1.97
N PHE A 231 -19.03 14.67 -1.80
CA PHE A 231 -17.77 14.39 -1.11
C PHE A 231 -16.54 14.75 -1.94
N VAL A 232 -16.65 14.75 -3.28
CA VAL A 232 -15.56 15.13 -4.19
C VAL A 232 -15.18 16.60 -4.03
N SER A 233 -16.16 17.51 -3.85
CA SER A 233 -15.87 18.94 -3.64
C SER A 233 -15.12 19.18 -2.32
N ALA A 234 -15.29 18.29 -1.34
CA ALA A 234 -14.55 18.26 -0.09
C ALA A 234 -13.21 17.50 -0.16
N GLY A 235 -12.72 17.17 -1.37
CA GLY A 235 -11.43 16.50 -1.58
C GLY A 235 -11.41 15.01 -1.23
N ARG A 236 -12.58 14.35 -1.13
CA ARG A 236 -12.69 12.91 -0.87
C ARG A 236 -12.99 12.14 -2.16
N HIS A 237 -12.90 10.81 -2.08
CA HIS A 237 -13.38 9.95 -3.16
C HIS A 237 -14.91 10.01 -3.29
N PRO A 238 -15.48 9.79 -4.48
CA PRO A 238 -16.92 9.73 -4.69
C PRO A 238 -17.62 8.82 -3.68
N GLY A 239 -18.68 9.33 -3.05
CA GLY A 239 -19.46 8.63 -2.02
C GLY A 239 -18.69 8.43 -0.71
N ASN A 240 -17.60 9.18 -0.49
CA ASN A 240 -16.64 8.93 0.59
C ASN A 240 -16.20 7.46 0.60
N GLU A 241 -15.88 6.91 -0.58
CA GLU A 241 -15.41 5.53 -0.74
C GLU A 241 -14.08 5.33 -0.01
N ASN A 242 -14.02 4.32 0.85
CA ASN A 242 -12.87 4.00 1.66
C ASN A 242 -12.51 2.52 1.55
N ARG A 243 -11.21 2.21 1.64
CA ARG A 243 -10.77 0.82 1.78
C ARG A 243 -10.92 0.35 3.23
N ARG A 244 -11.55 -0.81 3.44
CA ARG A 244 -11.77 -1.41 4.77
C ARG A 244 -11.55 -2.93 4.76
N TRP A 245 -10.96 -3.43 5.84
CA TRP A 245 -10.72 -4.83 6.08
C TRP A 245 -11.99 -5.53 6.59
N HIS A 246 -12.16 -6.78 6.18
CA HIS A 246 -13.19 -7.68 6.71
C HIS A 246 -12.60 -9.08 6.86
N GLY A 247 -12.63 -9.61 8.08
CA GLY A 247 -12.32 -11.00 8.36
C GLY A 247 -13.60 -11.79 8.50
N THR A 248 -13.58 -13.04 8.04
CA THR A 248 -14.75 -13.90 8.04
C THR A 248 -14.34 -15.36 8.11
N ARG A 249 -15.32 -16.26 8.23
CA ARG A 249 -15.09 -17.70 8.20
C ARG A 249 -14.73 -18.19 6.80
N ARG A 250 -13.73 -19.07 6.74
CA ARG A 250 -13.31 -19.80 5.55
C ARG A 250 -13.32 -21.30 5.82
N GLU A 251 -13.99 -22.07 4.98
CA GLU A 251 -14.09 -23.54 5.11
C GLU A 251 -13.26 -24.33 4.10
N CYS A 252 -12.67 -23.64 3.14
CA CYS A 252 -11.87 -24.23 2.07
C CYS A 252 -10.51 -23.53 1.95
N ASN A 253 -9.68 -23.97 1.02
CA ASN A 253 -8.35 -23.39 0.80
C ASN A 253 -8.36 -22.17 -0.14
N LEU A 254 -9.51 -21.53 -0.40
CA LEU A 254 -9.58 -20.37 -1.29
C LEU A 254 -8.55 -19.29 -0.90
N GLY A 255 -7.72 -18.91 -1.86
CA GLY A 255 -6.64 -17.94 -1.70
C GLY A 255 -5.32 -18.53 -1.19
N ASP A 256 -5.24 -19.82 -0.91
CA ASP A 256 -3.94 -20.49 -0.79
C ASP A 256 -3.30 -20.59 -2.20
N LYS A 257 -1.99 -20.81 -2.28
CA LYS A 257 -1.28 -20.87 -3.58
C LYS A 257 -1.91 -21.94 -4.48
N GLY A 258 -2.35 -21.57 -5.68
CA GLY A 258 -3.01 -22.47 -6.63
C GLY A 258 -4.49 -22.75 -6.34
N HIS A 259 -5.04 -22.28 -5.22
CA HIS A 259 -6.45 -22.53 -4.84
C HIS A 259 -7.34 -21.32 -5.16
N THR A 260 -7.85 -21.27 -6.39
CA THR A 260 -8.70 -20.19 -6.89
C THR A 260 -10.18 -20.54 -7.03
N GLN A 261 -10.54 -21.82 -6.88
CA GLN A 261 -11.90 -22.30 -7.02
C GLN A 261 -12.71 -22.09 -5.74
N PHE A 262 -13.95 -21.63 -5.89
CA PHE A 262 -14.89 -21.49 -4.78
C PHE A 262 -15.48 -22.85 -4.41
N CYS A 263 -15.60 -23.14 -3.12
CA CYS A 263 -16.44 -24.25 -2.69
C CYS A 263 -17.93 -23.88 -2.82
N SER A 264 -18.80 -24.89 -2.92
CA SER A 264 -20.26 -24.74 -3.01
C SER A 264 -20.94 -24.62 -1.64
N SER A 265 -20.19 -24.69 -0.54
CA SER A 265 -20.72 -24.59 0.82
C SER A 265 -21.41 -23.24 1.05
N GLN A 266 -22.68 -23.28 1.43
CA GLN A 266 -23.45 -22.09 1.81
C GLN A 266 -23.00 -21.50 3.15
N THR A 267 -22.25 -22.27 3.94
CA THR A 267 -21.74 -21.88 5.25
C THR A 267 -20.34 -21.26 5.17
N CYS A 268 -19.64 -21.42 4.04
CA CYS A 268 -18.35 -20.79 3.79
C CYS A 268 -18.52 -19.29 3.47
N SER A 269 -18.54 -18.46 4.51
CA SER A 269 -18.79 -17.02 4.39
C SER A 269 -17.85 -16.32 3.41
N LEU A 270 -16.57 -16.69 3.37
CA LEU A 270 -15.61 -16.15 2.40
C LEU A 270 -16.05 -16.41 0.94
N CYS A 271 -16.37 -17.66 0.60
CA CYS A 271 -16.80 -18.00 -0.76
C CYS A 271 -18.14 -17.33 -1.11
N CYS A 272 -19.08 -17.31 -0.17
CA CYS A 272 -20.36 -16.63 -0.36
C CYS A 272 -20.17 -15.14 -0.63
N ILE A 273 -19.37 -14.42 0.19
CA ILE A 273 -19.10 -12.99 -0.01
C ILE A 273 -18.43 -12.74 -1.37
N VAL A 274 -17.47 -13.56 -1.77
CA VAL A 274 -16.76 -13.36 -3.05
C VAL A 274 -17.68 -13.64 -4.25
N ARG A 275 -18.59 -14.61 -4.15
CA ARG A 275 -19.50 -15.01 -5.23
C ARG A 275 -20.71 -14.07 -5.37
N THR A 276 -21.32 -13.68 -4.26
CA THR A 276 -22.62 -12.97 -4.23
C THR A 276 -22.59 -11.62 -3.54
N SER A 277 -21.41 -11.12 -3.15
CA SER A 277 -21.25 -9.93 -2.30
C SER A 277 -21.76 -10.15 -0.87
N PHE A 278 -21.71 -9.09 -0.07
CA PHE A 278 -22.22 -9.06 1.30
C PHE A 278 -23.75 -9.11 1.33
N ASP A 279 -24.28 -9.84 2.31
CA ASP A 279 -25.72 -9.97 2.54
C ASP A 279 -26.06 -9.79 4.02
N LEU A 280 -26.94 -8.84 4.33
CA LEU A 280 -27.43 -8.57 5.68
C LEU A 280 -28.28 -9.71 6.27
N SER A 281 -28.78 -10.63 5.45
CA SER A 281 -29.41 -11.87 5.91
C SER A 281 -28.41 -12.78 6.65
N SER A 282 -27.10 -12.57 6.43
CA SER A 282 -26.04 -13.36 7.05
C SER A 282 -25.48 -12.73 8.34
N PHE A 283 -26.00 -11.57 8.75
CA PHE A 283 -25.68 -10.98 10.05
C PHE A 283 -26.05 -11.93 11.20
N GLY A 284 -25.25 -11.94 12.28
CA GLY A 284 -25.54 -12.68 13.50
C GLY A 284 -25.31 -14.19 13.43
N LYS A 285 -25.10 -14.79 12.24
CA LYS A 285 -24.91 -16.26 12.11
C LYS A 285 -23.70 -16.82 12.88
N GLY A 286 -22.72 -16.00 13.22
CA GLY A 286 -21.53 -16.42 13.98
C GLY A 286 -21.46 -15.91 15.43
N THR A 287 -22.17 -14.83 15.78
CA THR A 287 -22.07 -14.16 17.08
C THR A 287 -23.40 -13.88 17.76
N GLY A 288 -24.53 -14.00 17.03
CA GLY A 288 -25.88 -13.63 17.49
C GLY A 288 -26.09 -12.13 17.73
N TRP A 289 -25.03 -11.33 17.72
CA TRP A 289 -25.04 -9.94 18.15
C TRP A 289 -23.99 -9.09 17.43
N GLY A 290 -24.25 -7.78 17.34
CA GLY A 290 -23.34 -6.78 16.79
C GLY A 290 -23.44 -5.46 17.55
N ARG A 291 -22.29 -4.82 17.76
CA ARG A 291 -22.16 -3.62 18.60
C ARG A 291 -23.03 -2.44 18.15
N PHE A 292 -23.24 -2.32 16.86
CA PHE A 292 -24.07 -1.29 16.22
C PHE A 292 -25.25 -1.94 15.48
N GLY A 293 -25.77 -3.03 16.04
CA GLY A 293 -26.91 -3.77 15.54
C GLY A 293 -26.67 -4.50 14.23
N ARG A 294 -27.75 -4.74 13.46
CA ARG A 294 -27.74 -5.57 12.26
C ARG A 294 -27.08 -4.83 11.10
N GLY A 295 -25.81 -5.15 10.84
CA GLY A 295 -25.01 -4.48 9.82
C GLY A 295 -23.85 -5.31 9.27
N ILE A 296 -23.17 -4.76 8.26
CA ILE A 296 -21.91 -5.29 7.74
C ILE A 296 -20.76 -4.54 8.41
N TYR A 297 -19.92 -5.26 9.14
CA TYR A 297 -18.83 -4.69 9.92
C TYR A 297 -17.52 -4.77 9.15
N THR A 298 -16.82 -3.65 9.07
CA THR A 298 -15.49 -3.56 8.45
C THR A 298 -14.57 -2.72 9.33
N SER A 299 -13.27 -2.71 9.11
CA SER A 299 -12.37 -1.89 9.93
C SER A 299 -11.27 -1.27 9.08
N SER A 300 -10.81 -0.08 9.44
CA SER A 300 -9.55 0.46 8.92
C SER A 300 -8.32 -0.20 9.54
N THR A 301 -8.51 -1.02 10.58
CA THR A 301 -7.47 -1.73 11.32
C THR A 301 -7.44 -3.21 10.94
N SER A 302 -6.42 -3.66 10.22
CA SER A 302 -6.30 -5.04 9.71
C SER A 302 -6.22 -6.07 10.84
N SER A 303 -5.52 -5.75 11.93
CA SER A 303 -5.41 -6.61 13.11
C SER A 303 -6.74 -6.83 13.83
N LYS A 304 -7.68 -5.88 13.73
CA LYS A 304 -9.04 -6.01 14.27
C LYS A 304 -9.86 -6.98 13.43
N SER A 305 -9.83 -6.80 12.11
CA SER A 305 -10.51 -7.71 11.20
C SER A 305 -9.89 -9.12 11.21
N ASN A 306 -8.58 -9.26 11.49
CA ASN A 306 -7.94 -10.56 11.70
C ASN A 306 -8.64 -11.42 12.77
N ASP A 307 -9.15 -10.83 13.85
CA ASP A 307 -9.80 -11.57 14.94
C ASP A 307 -11.06 -12.34 14.48
N TYR A 308 -11.66 -11.89 13.36
CA TYR A 308 -12.84 -12.52 12.74
C TYR A 308 -12.47 -13.47 11.59
N SER A 309 -11.22 -13.47 11.14
CA SER A 309 -10.74 -14.43 10.15
C SER A 309 -10.49 -15.77 10.82
N ARG A 310 -11.19 -16.82 10.39
CA ARG A 310 -11.08 -18.18 10.95
C ARG A 310 -11.16 -19.24 9.86
N ASN A 311 -10.33 -20.27 9.98
CA ASN A 311 -10.44 -21.48 9.16
C ASN A 311 -11.25 -22.51 9.94
N GLU A 312 -12.36 -22.97 9.37
CA GLU A 312 -13.23 -24.00 9.97
C GLU A 312 -13.47 -25.08 8.91
N GLY A 313 -12.86 -26.26 9.04
CA GLY A 313 -13.00 -27.34 8.05
C GLY A 313 -11.85 -27.47 7.04
N CYS A 314 -10.96 -26.47 6.94
CA CYS A 314 -9.69 -26.60 6.20
C CYS A 314 -8.47 -26.52 7.14
N LYS A 315 -7.42 -27.30 6.86
CA LYS A 315 -6.16 -27.33 7.64
C LYS A 315 -5.12 -26.32 7.14
N SER A 316 -5.55 -25.27 6.43
CA SER A 316 -4.62 -24.27 5.91
C SER A 316 -3.90 -23.54 7.05
N PRO A 317 -2.55 -23.41 7.01
CA PRO A 317 -1.80 -22.64 7.99
C PRO A 317 -1.95 -21.12 7.77
N LEU A 318 -2.62 -20.72 6.69
CA LEU A 318 -2.81 -19.32 6.34
C LEU A 318 -4.21 -18.85 6.71
N LYS A 319 -4.37 -17.56 6.98
CA LYS A 319 -5.66 -16.89 7.21
C LYS A 319 -6.02 -16.03 6.02
N ALA A 320 -7.30 -15.93 5.71
CA ALA A 320 -7.81 -15.08 4.63
C ALA A 320 -8.53 -13.83 5.16
N ILE A 321 -8.26 -12.68 4.55
CA ILE A 321 -8.93 -11.41 4.85
C ILE A 321 -9.27 -10.67 3.55
N LEU A 322 -10.39 -9.95 3.56
CA LEU A 322 -10.88 -9.15 2.44
C LEU A 322 -10.50 -7.68 2.64
N LEU A 323 -10.03 -7.03 1.57
CA LEU A 323 -9.88 -5.58 1.49
C LEU A 323 -10.96 -5.05 0.55
N ASN A 324 -11.94 -4.34 1.10
CA ASN A 324 -13.17 -3.97 0.42
C ASN A 324 -13.17 -2.48 0.10
N LYS A 325 -13.88 -2.09 -0.95
CA LYS A 325 -14.29 -0.71 -1.16
C LYS A 325 -15.64 -0.50 -0.47
N VAL A 326 -15.70 0.40 0.49
CA VAL A 326 -16.90 0.69 1.29
C VAL A 326 -17.32 2.13 1.02
N VAL A 327 -18.55 2.32 0.56
CA VAL A 327 -19.17 3.65 0.44
C VAL A 327 -19.57 4.09 1.84
N VAL A 328 -18.74 4.94 2.47
CA VAL A 328 -18.99 5.38 3.85
C VAL A 328 -20.03 6.49 3.89
N GLY A 329 -20.11 7.32 2.84
CA GLY A 329 -20.98 8.49 2.79
C GLY A 329 -20.82 9.39 4.02
N LYS A 330 -21.95 9.88 4.54
CA LYS A 330 -22.01 10.62 5.80
C LYS A 330 -22.10 9.65 6.98
N GLY A 331 -20.99 9.45 7.67
CA GLY A 331 -20.93 8.54 8.81
C GLY A 331 -21.41 9.18 10.12
N HIS A 332 -22.22 8.46 10.87
CA HIS A 332 -22.64 8.81 12.24
C HIS A 332 -21.66 8.21 13.25
N LYS A 333 -20.95 9.06 14.00
CA LYS A 333 -19.93 8.62 14.95
C LYS A 333 -20.55 8.16 16.26
N LEU A 334 -20.16 6.99 16.74
CA LEU A 334 -20.58 6.42 18.02
C LEU A 334 -19.34 5.95 18.80
N THR A 335 -19.38 6.15 20.12
CA THR A 335 -18.32 5.72 21.06
C THR A 335 -18.80 4.64 22.05
N SER A 336 -20.08 4.28 21.98
CA SER A 336 -20.78 3.30 22.83
C SER A 336 -21.56 2.30 21.98
N ASN A 337 -22.01 1.20 22.58
CA ASN A 337 -22.82 0.20 21.88
C ASN A 337 -24.22 0.76 21.54
N HIS A 338 -24.74 0.40 20.37
CA HIS A 338 -26.10 0.69 19.91
C HIS A 338 -26.66 -0.55 19.18
N GLU A 339 -26.97 -1.56 19.98
CA GLU A 339 -27.15 -2.95 19.55
C GLU A 339 -28.47 -3.19 18.80
N THR A 340 -29.42 -2.25 18.92
CA THR A 340 -30.75 -2.32 18.32
C THR A 340 -30.85 -1.65 16.94
N LEU A 341 -29.76 -1.05 16.44
CA LEU A 341 -29.77 -0.40 15.14
C LEU A 341 -30.03 -1.40 14.01
N THR A 342 -30.92 -1.04 13.09
CA THR A 342 -31.22 -1.80 11.87
C THR A 342 -30.90 -1.03 10.60
N ALA A 343 -30.58 0.26 10.73
CA ALA A 343 -30.16 1.17 9.68
C ALA A 343 -29.27 2.28 10.27
N PRO A 344 -28.47 3.00 9.44
CA PRO A 344 -27.82 4.23 9.87
C PRO A 344 -28.85 5.26 10.38
N PRO A 345 -28.50 6.10 11.37
CA PRO A 345 -29.36 7.20 11.80
C PRO A 345 -29.77 8.13 10.65
N ASN A 346 -30.92 8.80 10.79
CA ASN A 346 -31.48 9.67 9.75
C ASN A 346 -30.45 10.66 9.20
N GLY A 347 -30.37 10.73 7.87
CA GLY A 347 -29.42 11.59 7.16
C GLY A 347 -27.98 11.10 7.16
N CYS A 348 -27.70 9.88 7.61
CA CYS A 348 -26.39 9.23 7.54
C CYS A 348 -26.42 7.99 6.62
N ASP A 349 -25.24 7.58 6.16
CA ASP A 349 -25.01 6.42 5.29
C ASP A 349 -24.41 5.22 6.02
N SER A 350 -23.74 5.50 7.13
CA SER A 350 -23.03 4.50 7.91
C SER A 350 -22.98 4.90 9.38
N VAL A 351 -22.61 3.94 10.22
CA VAL A 351 -22.15 4.19 11.59
C VAL A 351 -20.63 4.10 11.59
N LEU A 352 -19.95 4.93 12.39
CA LEU A 352 -18.51 4.91 12.60
C LEU A 352 -18.25 4.66 14.09
N GLY A 353 -17.75 3.47 14.43
CA GLY A 353 -17.26 3.22 15.78
C GLY A 353 -15.92 3.92 15.97
N GLU A 354 -15.87 4.97 16.77
CA GLU A 354 -14.62 5.66 17.09
C GLU A 354 -14.05 5.18 18.42
N LYS A 355 -12.72 5.14 18.52
CA LYS A 355 -12.05 4.80 19.78
C LYS A 355 -12.48 5.78 20.88
N GLY A 356 -12.82 5.26 22.05
CA GLY A 356 -13.36 6.01 23.16
C GLY A 356 -14.54 5.27 23.80
N GLY A 357 -14.88 5.61 25.05
CA GLY A 357 -15.92 4.89 25.78
C GLY A 357 -15.60 3.39 25.90
N THR A 358 -16.46 2.53 25.33
CA THR A 358 -16.30 1.07 25.37
C THR A 358 -15.54 0.51 24.15
N LEU A 359 -15.10 1.37 23.22
CA LEU A 359 -14.45 0.98 21.96
C LEU A 359 -12.92 1.12 22.02
N ASN A 360 -12.25 -0.03 21.92
CA ASN A 360 -10.78 -0.10 21.85
C ASN A 360 -10.23 0.16 20.43
N TYR A 361 -11.04 -0.12 19.40
CA TYR A 361 -10.68 -0.03 17.98
C TYR A 361 -11.86 0.39 17.12
N ASP A 362 -11.56 0.85 15.91
CA ASP A 362 -12.58 1.29 14.96
C ASP A 362 -13.35 0.12 14.32
N GLN A 363 -14.64 0.36 14.05
CA GLN A 363 -15.56 -0.54 13.37
C GLN A 363 -16.53 0.22 12.45
#